data_AF-T2JKJ4-F1
#
_entry.id   AF-T2JKJ4-F1
#
_cell.length_a   1.000
_cell.length_b   1.000
_cell.length_c   1.000
_cell.angle_alpha   90.00
_cell.angle_beta   90.00
_cell.angle_gamma   90.00
#
_symmetry.space_group_name_H-M   'P 1'
#
loop_
_entity.id
_entity.type
_entity.pdbx_description
1 polymer ?
#
loop_
_entity_poly.entity_id
_entity_poly.type
_entity_poly.pdbx_seq_one_letter_code
_entity_poly.pdbx_strand_id
1 'polypeptide(L)'
;MSFPIEQGLFKYDITDHYAILGVPINADSRQIRQRYLKIAYILHPDTFHGKTEQEQKLATKILSKLVNPAYETLSKDRYRQEYKLVLSQMGQNLADELSSITIATDEAQKLLQTSQDRELTYHRLLGPLVNQQYDNLDDVFVITAQISELNLIYLMLSQGEKVKQKAKPKPQPKPEPKPKAKKSSPSKQEKLKKKREKAIINQGLRMP
;
A
#
# COMPACT_ATOMS: atom_id res chain seq x y z
N MET A 1 29.94 1.44 -4.99
CA MET A 1 29.88 2.35 -6.16
C MET A 1 28.59 3.14 -6.02
N SER A 2 28.67 4.37 -5.51
CA SER A 2 27.50 5.16 -5.10
C SER A 2 27.04 6.06 -6.24
N PHE A 3 25.74 6.13 -6.48
CA PHE A 3 25.15 7.24 -7.23
C PHE A 3 25.01 8.43 -6.27
N PRO A 4 25.11 9.69 -6.74
CA PRO A 4 25.05 10.87 -5.88
C PRO A 4 23.59 11.19 -5.46
N ILE A 5 22.88 10.20 -4.93
CA ILE A 5 21.51 10.37 -4.43
C ILE A 5 21.57 10.27 -2.91
N GLU A 6 21.48 11.42 -2.24
CA GLU A 6 21.65 11.51 -0.78
C GLU A 6 20.35 11.89 -0.04
N GLN A 7 19.21 11.93 -0.74
CA GLN A 7 17.91 12.33 -0.19
C GLN A 7 16.89 11.18 -0.22
N GLY A 8 15.84 11.33 0.57
CA GLY A 8 14.75 10.34 0.66
C GLY A 8 15.19 9.00 1.24
N LEU A 9 14.69 7.90 0.68
CA LEU A 9 14.97 6.54 1.17
C LEU A 9 16.45 6.16 1.00
N PHE A 10 17.17 6.79 0.07
CA PHE A 10 18.60 6.56 -0.15
C PHE A 10 19.47 6.97 1.05
N LYS A 11 19.00 7.92 1.88
CA LYS A 11 19.69 8.31 3.13
C LYS A 11 19.74 7.18 4.17
N TYR A 12 18.86 6.19 4.03
CA TYR A 12 18.70 5.08 4.97
C TYR A 12 19.21 3.75 4.37
N ASP A 13 20.16 3.81 3.45
CA ASP A 13 20.73 2.65 2.73
C ASP A 13 19.70 1.81 1.93
N ILE A 14 18.52 2.39 1.64
CA ILE A 14 17.48 1.74 0.84
C ILE A 14 17.52 2.32 -0.58
N THR A 15 17.77 1.46 -1.56
CA THR A 15 17.61 1.84 -2.97
C THR A 15 16.13 1.92 -3.31
N ASP A 16 15.63 3.12 -3.62
CA ASP A 16 14.22 3.34 -3.97
C ASP A 16 13.95 2.97 -5.44
N HIS A 17 13.49 1.75 -5.67
CA HIS A 17 13.17 1.27 -7.01
C HIS A 17 11.95 1.96 -7.63
N TYR A 18 11.00 2.44 -6.81
CA TYR A 18 9.83 3.18 -7.30
C TYR A 18 10.25 4.58 -7.77
N ALA A 19 11.14 5.25 -7.03
CA ALA A 19 11.70 6.52 -7.45
C ALA A 19 12.54 6.40 -8.72
N ILE A 20 13.40 5.38 -8.81
CA ILE A 20 14.21 5.14 -10.01
C ILE A 20 13.33 4.98 -11.26
N LEU A 21 12.26 4.18 -11.18
CA LEU A 21 11.37 4.03 -12.34
C LEU A 21 10.41 5.21 -12.51
N GLY A 22 10.33 6.15 -11.57
CA GLY A 22 9.36 7.24 -11.62
C GLY A 22 7.93 6.72 -11.60
N VAL A 23 7.63 5.78 -10.70
CA VAL A 23 6.27 5.25 -10.50
C VAL A 23 5.86 5.40 -9.05
N PRO A 24 4.55 5.51 -8.76
CA PRO A 24 4.10 5.60 -7.38
C PRO A 24 4.30 4.28 -6.62
N ILE A 25 4.43 4.32 -5.28
CA ILE A 25 4.65 3.13 -4.44
C ILE A 25 3.51 2.10 -4.53
N ASN A 26 2.30 2.56 -4.88
CA ASN A 26 1.13 1.72 -5.10
C ASN A 26 0.99 1.23 -6.56
N ALA A 27 1.98 1.47 -7.44
CA ALA A 27 1.91 1.15 -8.86
C ALA A 27 1.68 -0.35 -9.14
N ASP A 28 0.86 -0.62 -10.16
CA ASP A 28 0.65 -1.97 -10.67
C ASP A 28 1.76 -2.40 -11.65
N SER A 29 1.76 -3.70 -12.00
CA SER A 29 2.77 -4.26 -12.90
C SER A 29 2.70 -3.68 -14.31
N ARG A 30 1.53 -3.23 -14.77
CA ARG A 30 1.34 -2.65 -16.10
C ARG A 30 1.97 -1.26 -16.15
N GLN A 31 1.74 -0.44 -15.12
CA GLN A 31 2.34 0.89 -14.95
C GLN A 31 3.86 0.80 -14.87
N ILE A 32 4.38 -0.12 -14.03
CA ILE A 32 5.83 -0.38 -13.91
C ILE A 32 6.43 -0.74 -15.27
N ARG A 33 5.82 -1.69 -15.99
CA ARG A 33 6.31 -2.13 -17.31
C ARG A 33 6.26 -1.00 -18.34
N GLN A 34 5.14 -0.29 -18.43
CA GLN A 34 4.97 0.79 -19.39
C GLN A 34 6.01 1.89 -19.15
N ARG A 35 6.26 2.22 -17.89
CA ARG A 35 7.23 3.24 -17.53
C ARG A 35 8.66 2.81 -17.79
N TYR A 36 9.01 1.56 -17.45
CA TYR A 36 10.31 0.98 -17.79
C TYR A 36 10.59 1.05 -19.30
N LEU A 37 9.64 0.64 -20.15
CA LEU A 37 9.84 0.67 -21.61
C LEU A 37 10.10 2.08 -22.14
N LYS A 38 9.43 3.11 -21.58
CA LYS A 38 9.67 4.51 -21.94
C LYS A 38 11.09 4.94 -21.55
N ILE A 39 11.51 4.65 -20.32
CA ILE A 39 12.85 5.01 -19.82
C ILE A 39 13.93 4.29 -20.61
N ALA A 40 13.74 2.99 -20.87
CA ALA A 40 14.65 2.19 -21.67
C ALA A 40 14.80 2.78 -23.08
N TYR A 41 13.70 3.19 -23.72
CA TYR A 41 13.76 3.85 -25.03
C TYR A 41 14.48 5.20 -25.00
N ILE A 42 14.35 5.99 -23.93
CA ILE A 42 15.04 7.27 -23.79
C ILE A 42 16.54 7.07 -23.59
N LEU A 43 16.95 6.07 -22.79
CA LEU A 43 18.34 5.85 -22.39
C LEU A 43 19.10 4.82 -23.24
N HIS A 44 18.45 4.17 -24.21
CA HIS A 44 19.08 3.14 -25.02
C HIS A 44 20.17 3.75 -25.91
N PRO A 45 21.36 3.13 -26.03
CA PRO A 45 22.46 3.68 -26.82
C PRO A 45 22.10 3.97 -28.28
N ASP A 46 21.20 3.17 -28.88
CA ASP A 46 20.79 3.34 -30.29
C ASP A 46 19.82 4.51 -30.53
N THR A 47 19.04 4.92 -29.53
CA THR A 47 18.00 5.97 -29.65
C THR A 47 18.38 7.25 -28.92
N PHE A 48 19.33 7.17 -28.00
CA PHE A 48 19.85 8.30 -27.25
C PHE A 48 20.82 9.11 -28.12
N HIS A 49 20.35 10.26 -28.61
CA HIS A 49 21.14 11.20 -29.41
C HIS A 49 21.98 12.12 -28.51
N GLY A 50 22.72 11.55 -27.55
CA GLY A 50 23.63 12.29 -26.70
C GLY A 50 24.67 13.04 -27.51
N LYS A 51 24.94 14.30 -27.14
CA LYS A 51 25.87 15.19 -27.87
C LYS A 51 27.32 14.80 -27.64
N THR A 52 27.60 14.08 -26.54
CA THR A 52 28.95 13.67 -26.14
C THR A 52 29.04 12.18 -25.83
N GLU A 53 30.22 11.60 -25.99
CA GLU A 53 30.49 10.19 -25.63
C GLU A 53 30.31 9.95 -24.11
N GLN A 54 30.55 10.99 -23.30
CA GLN A 54 30.34 10.95 -21.85
C GLN A 54 28.86 10.80 -21.49
N GLU A 55 27.98 11.56 -22.15
CA GLU A 55 26.52 11.44 -21.98
C GLU A 55 26.02 10.04 -22.38
N GLN A 56 26.51 9.50 -23.49
CA GLN A 56 26.13 8.14 -23.94
C GLN A 56 26.57 7.07 -22.93
N LYS A 57 27.80 7.18 -22.40
CA LYS A 57 28.31 6.29 -21.34
C LYS A 57 27.49 6.43 -20.06
N LEU A 58 27.11 7.64 -19.68
CA LEU A 58 26.29 7.91 -18.50
C LEU A 58 24.88 7.32 -18.66
N ALA A 59 24.20 7.55 -19.79
CA ALA A 59 22.89 6.98 -20.10
C ALA A 59 22.91 5.45 -20.03
N THR A 60 23.89 4.82 -20.69
CA THR A 60 24.07 3.36 -20.67
C THR A 60 24.31 2.85 -19.25
N LYS A 61 25.08 3.58 -18.44
CA LYS A 61 25.34 3.25 -17.05
C LYS A 61 24.08 3.37 -16.20
N ILE A 62 23.31 4.44 -16.33
CA ILE A 62 22.03 4.63 -15.63
C ILE A 62 21.06 3.50 -15.99
N LEU A 63 20.89 3.20 -17.27
CA LEU A 63 20.02 2.13 -17.72
C LEU A 63 20.41 0.78 -17.13
N SER A 64 21.68 0.39 -17.25
CA SER A 64 22.16 -0.94 -16.86
C SER A 64 22.32 -1.12 -15.35
N LYS A 65 22.69 -0.07 -14.61
CA LYS A 65 23.02 -0.17 -13.17
C LYS A 65 21.95 0.38 -12.24
N LEU A 66 21.01 1.19 -12.73
CA LEU A 66 19.95 1.79 -11.92
C LEU A 66 18.58 1.28 -12.37
N VAL A 67 18.22 1.50 -13.64
CA VAL A 67 16.88 1.24 -14.17
C VAL A 67 16.58 -0.26 -14.31
N ASN A 68 17.49 -1.04 -14.89
CA ASN A 68 17.30 -2.48 -15.07
C ASN A 68 17.14 -3.22 -13.73
N PRO A 69 18.03 -3.04 -12.71
CA PRO A 69 17.84 -3.66 -11.41
C PRO A 69 16.51 -3.25 -10.73
N ALA A 70 16.11 -1.97 -10.83
CA ALA A 70 14.84 -1.52 -10.29
C ALA A 70 13.65 -2.23 -10.95
N TYR A 71 13.68 -2.39 -12.28
CA TYR A 71 12.66 -3.14 -13.00
C TYR A 71 12.67 -4.64 -12.68
N GLU A 72 13.84 -5.27 -12.51
CA GLU A 72 13.93 -6.68 -12.12
C GLU A 72 13.27 -6.95 -10.76
N THR A 73 13.51 -6.08 -9.77
CA THR A 73 12.88 -6.17 -8.45
C THR A 73 11.37 -5.93 -8.53
N LEU A 74 10.93 -4.92 -9.27
CA LEU A 74 9.52 -4.52 -9.30
C LEU A 74 8.67 -5.34 -10.28
N SER A 75 9.24 -5.92 -11.33
CA SER A 75 8.49 -6.69 -12.33
C SER A 75 7.93 -8.01 -11.76
N LYS A 76 8.70 -8.69 -10.91
CA LYS A 76 8.30 -9.95 -10.27
C LYS A 76 7.43 -9.68 -9.06
N ASP A 77 6.22 -10.23 -9.06
CA ASP A 77 5.23 -9.95 -8.01
C ASP A 77 5.74 -10.31 -6.60
N ARG A 78 6.38 -11.48 -6.46
CA ARG A 78 7.00 -11.91 -5.19
C ARG A 78 8.02 -10.90 -4.67
N TYR A 79 8.99 -10.50 -5.48
CA TYR A 79 10.03 -9.54 -5.07
C TYR A 79 9.45 -8.16 -4.79
N ARG A 80 8.45 -7.73 -5.57
CA ARG A 80 7.74 -6.48 -5.32
C ARG A 80 7.03 -6.50 -3.96
N GLN A 81 6.38 -7.60 -3.60
CA GLN A 81 5.70 -7.74 -2.30
C GLN A 81 6.70 -7.76 -1.14
N GLU A 82 7.79 -8.51 -1.25
CA GLU A 82 8.89 -8.52 -0.27
C GLU A 82 9.46 -7.11 -0.08
N TYR A 83 9.74 -6.42 -1.19
CA TYR A 83 10.24 -5.04 -1.16
C TYR A 83 9.24 -4.05 -0.54
N LYS A 84 7.95 -4.16 -0.86
CA LYS A 84 6.90 -3.33 -0.22
C LYS A 84 6.80 -3.57 1.28
N LEU A 85 7.05 -4.80 1.76
CA LEU A 85 7.06 -5.10 3.18
C LEU A 85 8.21 -4.38 3.88
N VAL A 86 9.42 -4.40 3.28
CA VAL A 86 10.59 -3.66 3.78
C VAL A 86 10.28 -2.17 3.86
N LEU A 87 9.75 -1.58 2.78
CA LEU A 87 9.35 -0.16 2.77
C LEU A 87 8.28 0.16 3.83
N SER A 88 7.32 -0.73 4.03
CA SER A 88 6.28 -0.55 5.05
C SER A 88 6.84 -0.59 6.47
N GLN A 89 7.78 -1.49 6.75
CA GLN A 89 8.43 -1.58 8.06
C GLN A 89 9.30 -0.36 8.32
N MET A 90 10.05 0.09 7.31
CA MET A 90 10.84 1.32 7.40
C MET A 90 9.96 2.53 7.67
N GLY A 91 8.85 2.69 6.92
CA GLY A 91 7.91 3.78 7.13
C GLY A 91 7.27 3.78 8.51
N GLN A 92 7.11 2.61 9.16
CA GLN A 92 6.66 2.52 10.55
C GLN A 92 7.74 2.97 11.51
N ASN A 93 8.97 2.49 11.37
CA ASN A 93 10.10 2.88 12.22
C ASN A 93 10.35 4.39 12.17
N LEU A 94 10.23 4.99 10.99
CA LEU A 94 10.45 6.41 10.79
C LEU A 94 9.22 7.28 11.08
N ALA A 95 8.03 6.72 11.24
CA ALA A 95 6.81 7.50 11.48
C ALA A 95 6.90 8.35 12.77
N ASP A 96 7.58 7.83 13.79
CA ASP A 96 7.79 8.53 15.07
C ASP A 96 8.84 9.64 14.96
N GLU A 97 9.75 9.55 13.99
CA GLU A 97 10.82 10.53 13.71
C GLU A 97 10.39 11.61 12.69
N LEU A 98 9.12 11.60 12.25
CA LEU A 98 8.60 12.50 11.23
C LEU A 98 8.76 13.99 11.59
N SER A 99 8.71 14.34 12.87
CA SER A 99 8.90 15.73 13.33
C SER A 99 10.36 16.19 13.29
N SER A 100 11.32 15.27 13.26
CA SER A 100 12.76 15.56 13.26
C SER A 100 13.41 15.42 11.90
N ILE A 101 12.69 14.92 10.89
CA ILE A 101 13.26 14.73 9.56
C ILE A 101 13.46 16.07 8.86
N THR A 102 14.64 16.27 8.27
CA THR A 102 14.91 17.42 7.41
C THR A 102 14.32 17.15 6.04
N ILE A 103 13.32 17.94 5.66
CA ILE A 103 12.71 17.89 4.32
C ILE A 103 13.39 18.92 3.44
N ALA A 104 14.01 18.48 2.36
CA ALA A 104 14.74 19.34 1.44
C ALA A 104 13.82 20.06 0.43
N THR A 105 12.70 19.45 0.03
CA THR A 105 11.87 19.95 -1.09
C THR A 105 10.51 20.49 -0.67
N ASP A 106 10.03 21.49 -1.41
CA ASP A 106 8.75 22.14 -1.16
C ASP A 106 7.56 21.20 -1.42
N GLU A 107 7.68 20.29 -2.40
CA GLU A 107 6.68 19.26 -2.71
C GLU A 107 6.47 18.33 -1.52
N ALA A 108 7.57 17.87 -0.94
CA ALA A 108 7.59 17.01 0.22
C ALA A 108 6.96 17.70 1.46
N GLN A 109 7.23 18.99 1.67
CA GLN A 109 6.60 19.79 2.72
C GLN A 109 5.08 19.95 2.51
N LYS A 110 4.64 20.22 1.26
CA LYS A 110 3.21 20.31 0.91
C LYS A 110 2.48 18.99 1.22
N LEU A 111 3.11 17.84 0.94
CA LEU A 111 2.53 16.54 1.28
C LEU A 111 2.42 16.35 2.79
N LEU A 112 3.42 16.77 3.57
CA LEU A 112 3.40 16.69 5.04
C LEU A 112 2.25 17.51 5.65
N GLN A 113 2.03 18.73 5.15
CA GLN A 113 0.98 19.63 5.64
C GLN A 113 -0.44 19.19 5.21
N THR A 114 -0.53 18.32 4.20
CA THR A 114 -1.80 17.85 3.66
C THR A 114 -2.50 16.93 4.66
N SER A 115 -3.67 17.35 5.13
CA SER A 115 -4.45 16.63 6.15
C SER A 115 -5.50 15.66 5.59
N GLN A 116 -6.00 15.92 4.39
CA GLN A 116 -7.01 15.13 3.66
C GLN A 116 -6.51 14.85 2.23
N ASP A 117 -7.01 13.80 1.58
CA ASP A 117 -6.68 13.45 0.20
C ASP A 117 -5.18 13.27 -0.11
N ARG A 118 -4.43 12.74 0.86
CA ARG A 118 -2.97 12.54 0.79
C ARG A 118 -2.53 11.76 -0.45
N GLU A 119 -3.25 10.70 -0.80
CA GLU A 119 -2.95 9.88 -1.99
C GLU A 119 -3.10 10.69 -3.29
N LEU A 120 -4.17 11.47 -3.42
CA LEU A 120 -4.38 12.33 -4.59
C LEU A 120 -3.33 13.43 -4.68
N THR A 121 -2.98 14.06 -3.55
CA THR A 121 -1.91 15.07 -3.51
C THR A 121 -0.56 14.47 -3.85
N TYR A 122 -0.23 13.29 -3.33
CA TYR A 122 0.98 12.55 -3.66
C TYR A 122 1.08 12.30 -5.17
N HIS A 123 0.03 11.76 -5.81
CA HIS A 123 0.03 11.54 -7.26
C HIS A 123 0.15 12.85 -8.06
N ARG A 124 -0.50 13.93 -7.60
CA ARG A 124 -0.41 15.25 -8.25
C ARG A 124 1.01 15.82 -8.21
N LEU A 125 1.69 15.71 -7.08
CA LEU A 125 3.07 16.19 -6.90
C LEU A 125 4.09 15.31 -7.64
N LEU A 126 3.83 14.00 -7.70
CA LEU A 126 4.69 13.05 -8.38
C LEU A 126 4.69 13.23 -9.90
N GLY A 127 3.54 13.58 -10.50
CA GLY A 127 3.36 13.65 -11.95
C GLY A 127 4.41 14.51 -12.70
N PRO A 128 4.61 15.79 -12.34
CA PRO A 128 5.61 16.65 -12.97
C PRO A 128 7.04 16.09 -12.85
N LEU A 129 7.44 15.65 -11.66
CA LEU A 129 8.77 15.08 -11.40
C LEU A 129 9.03 13.86 -12.29
N VAL A 130 8.06 12.94 -12.36
CA VAL A 130 8.15 11.76 -13.21
C VAL A 130 8.27 12.15 -14.68
N ASN A 131 7.54 13.15 -15.15
CA ASN A 131 7.64 13.55 -16.55
C ASN A 131 9.02 14.11 -16.89
N GLN A 132 9.68 14.82 -15.97
CA GLN A 132 10.97 15.49 -16.19
C GLN A 132 12.19 14.62 -15.89
N GLN A 133 12.04 13.55 -15.11
CA GLN A 133 13.14 12.75 -14.55
C GLN A 133 14.21 12.30 -15.55
N TYR A 134 13.84 12.01 -16.80
CA TYR A 134 14.76 11.48 -17.81
C TYR A 134 14.87 12.39 -19.04
N ASP A 135 14.39 13.62 -18.96
CA ASP A 135 14.51 14.59 -20.06
C ASP A 135 15.96 15.07 -20.21
N ASN A 136 16.65 15.30 -19.08
CA ASN A 136 18.08 15.66 -19.03
C ASN A 136 18.83 14.71 -18.09
N LEU A 137 20.00 14.22 -18.51
CA LEU A 137 20.81 13.30 -17.69
C LEU A 137 21.33 13.94 -16.40
N ASP A 138 21.59 15.25 -16.41
CA ASP A 138 22.11 15.98 -15.26
C ASP A 138 21.09 16.04 -14.12
N ASP A 139 19.81 16.09 -14.46
CA ASP A 139 18.71 16.22 -13.51
C ASP A 139 18.23 14.85 -12.97
N VAL A 140 18.60 13.74 -13.62
CA VAL A 140 18.12 12.38 -13.26
C VAL A 140 18.29 12.11 -11.77
N PHE A 141 19.49 12.35 -11.24
CA PHE A 141 19.78 12.05 -9.84
C PHE A 141 19.03 12.97 -8.88
N VAL A 142 18.94 14.26 -9.21
CA VAL A 142 18.21 15.26 -8.40
C VAL A 142 16.73 14.90 -8.36
N ILE A 143 16.10 14.71 -9.51
CA ILE A 143 14.67 14.40 -9.59
C ILE A 143 14.37 13.04 -8.94
N THR A 144 15.24 12.04 -9.12
CA THR A 144 15.10 10.74 -8.42
C THR A 144 15.16 10.92 -6.90
N ALA A 145 16.04 11.80 -6.41
CA ALA A 145 16.14 12.13 -4.98
C ALA A 145 14.85 12.78 -4.46
N GLN A 146 14.28 13.72 -5.21
CA GLN A 146 13.01 14.39 -4.89
C GLN A 146 11.84 13.41 -4.86
N ILE A 147 11.73 12.53 -5.86
CA ILE A 147 10.71 11.48 -5.89
C ILE A 147 10.88 10.56 -4.67
N SER A 148 12.12 10.20 -4.32
CA SER A 148 12.36 9.34 -3.17
C SER A 148 12.01 10.00 -1.83
N GLU A 149 12.24 11.31 -1.69
CA GLU A 149 11.81 12.07 -0.53
C GLU A 149 10.28 12.11 -0.42
N LEU A 150 9.59 12.34 -1.55
CA LEU A 150 8.13 12.30 -1.60
C LEU A 150 7.58 10.92 -1.23
N ASN A 151 8.22 9.86 -1.71
CA ASN A 151 7.90 8.47 -1.38
C ASN A 151 8.07 8.18 0.11
N LEU A 152 9.17 8.64 0.71
CA LEU A 152 9.46 8.48 2.13
C LEU A 152 8.36 9.12 3.00
N ILE A 153 8.00 10.38 2.72
CA ILE A 153 6.96 11.08 3.47
C ILE A 153 5.60 10.39 3.30
N TYR A 154 5.26 9.96 2.08
CA TYR A 154 4.04 9.20 1.84
C TYR A 154 4.00 7.92 2.68
N LEU A 155 5.12 7.19 2.77
CA LEU A 155 5.23 5.98 3.60
C LEU A 155 5.01 6.31 5.07
N MET A 156 5.72 7.30 5.62
CA MET A 156 5.61 7.68 7.04
C MET A 156 4.18 8.11 7.40
N LEU A 157 3.53 8.92 6.56
CA LEU A 157 2.15 9.36 6.77
C LEU A 157 1.15 8.21 6.67
N SER A 158 1.29 7.34 5.68
CA SER A 158 0.37 6.20 5.46
C SER A 158 0.41 5.18 6.62
N GLN A 159 1.54 5.05 7.30
CA GLN A 159 1.68 4.15 8.45
C GLN A 159 1.15 4.79 9.73
N GLY A 160 1.36 6.11 9.95
CA GLY A 160 0.76 6.83 11.06
C GLY A 160 -0.79 6.75 11.07
N GLU A 161 -1.42 6.75 9.89
CA GLU A 161 -2.87 6.51 9.77
C GLU A 161 -3.27 5.07 10.10
N LYS A 162 -2.53 4.07 9.62
CA LYS A 162 -2.80 2.65 9.92
C LYS A 162 -2.61 2.34 11.40
N VAL A 163 -1.64 2.96 12.07
CA VAL A 163 -1.45 2.86 13.52
C VAL A 163 -2.63 3.49 14.26
N LYS A 164 -3.08 4.70 13.88
CA LYS A 164 -4.30 5.32 14.45
C LYS A 164 -5.57 4.51 14.20
N GLN A 165 -5.68 3.82 13.06
CA GLN A 165 -6.80 2.92 12.78
C GLN A 165 -6.74 1.60 13.57
N LYS A 166 -5.55 1.04 13.80
CA LYS A 166 -5.35 -0.13 14.68
C LYS A 166 -5.50 0.20 16.17
N ALA A 167 -5.18 1.44 16.57
CA ALA A 167 -5.31 1.95 17.94
C ALA A 167 -6.72 2.48 18.26
N LYS A 168 -7.59 2.68 17.25
CA LYS A 168 -9.03 2.79 17.52
C LYS A 168 -9.49 1.43 18.08
N PRO A 169 -10.08 1.37 19.29
CA PRO A 169 -10.61 0.12 19.79
C PRO A 169 -11.58 -0.42 18.75
N LYS A 170 -11.45 -1.71 18.39
CA LYS A 170 -12.51 -2.43 17.70
C LYS A 170 -13.83 -2.03 18.35
N PRO A 171 -14.88 -1.62 17.60
CA PRO A 171 -16.20 -1.53 18.18
C PRO A 171 -16.43 -2.86 18.88
N GLN A 172 -16.59 -2.83 20.21
CA GLN A 172 -17.03 -4.00 20.94
C GLN A 172 -18.25 -4.54 20.18
N PRO A 173 -18.34 -5.86 19.94
CA PRO A 173 -19.60 -6.43 19.46
C PRO A 173 -20.66 -5.92 20.42
N LYS A 174 -21.66 -5.19 19.89
CA LYS A 174 -22.85 -4.86 20.67
C LYS A 174 -23.28 -6.14 21.38
N PRO A 175 -23.53 -6.12 22.70
CA PRO A 175 -24.07 -7.30 23.35
C PRO A 175 -25.32 -7.70 22.58
N GLU A 176 -25.31 -8.92 22.04
CA GLU A 176 -26.50 -9.53 21.48
C GLU A 176 -27.65 -9.32 22.48
N PRO A 177 -28.83 -8.91 22.02
CA PRO A 177 -29.98 -8.86 22.90
C PRO A 177 -30.17 -10.27 23.45
N LYS A 178 -29.95 -10.42 24.77
CA LYS A 178 -30.30 -11.61 25.54
C LYS A 178 -31.67 -12.10 25.04
N PRO A 179 -31.84 -13.40 24.74
CA PRO A 179 -33.16 -13.92 24.46
C PRO A 179 -34.02 -13.58 25.69
N LYS A 180 -35.06 -12.77 25.48
CA LYS A 180 -36.10 -12.54 26.48
C LYS A 180 -36.53 -13.92 26.98
N ALA A 181 -36.34 -14.15 28.27
CA ALA A 181 -36.90 -15.29 28.97
C ALA A 181 -38.40 -15.35 28.64
N LYS A 182 -38.77 -16.27 27.74
CA LYS A 182 -40.16 -16.67 27.57
C LYS A 182 -40.54 -17.35 28.86
N LYS A 183 -41.43 -16.68 29.60
CA LYS A 183 -42.22 -17.30 30.67
C LYS A 183 -42.73 -18.66 30.17
N SER A 184 -42.53 -19.63 31.04
CA SER A 184 -43.01 -21.00 30.98
C SER A 184 -44.41 -21.13 30.40
N SER A 185 -44.54 -21.93 29.35
CA SER A 185 -45.80 -22.55 28.94
C SER A 185 -45.52 -24.04 28.69
N PRO A 186 -46.32 -24.98 29.22
CA PRO A 186 -45.90 -26.37 29.37
C PRO A 186 -45.77 -27.15 28.06
N SER A 187 -44.84 -28.10 28.11
CA SER A 187 -44.42 -29.10 27.13
C SER A 187 -45.53 -29.70 26.25
N LYS A 188 -45.30 -29.72 24.93
CA LYS A 188 -46.12 -30.43 23.93
C LYS A 188 -45.75 -31.91 23.79
N GLN A 189 -44.96 -32.47 24.71
CA GLN A 189 -44.73 -33.93 24.79
C GLN A 189 -45.72 -34.65 25.73
N GLU A 190 -46.59 -33.94 26.44
CA GLU A 190 -47.64 -34.55 27.29
C GLU A 190 -49.04 -34.58 26.63
N LYS A 191 -49.15 -34.29 25.33
CA LYS A 191 -50.44 -34.34 24.59
C LYS A 191 -50.65 -35.60 23.74
N LEU A 192 -49.69 -36.53 23.68
CA LEU A 192 -49.86 -37.80 22.97
C LEU A 192 -50.08 -39.02 23.89
N LYS A 193 -49.77 -38.94 25.18
CA LYS A 193 -50.01 -40.06 26.14
C LYS A 193 -51.39 -40.03 26.81
N LYS A 194 -52.04 -38.86 26.95
CA LYS A 194 -53.40 -38.75 27.54
C LYS A 194 -54.56 -39.01 26.56
N LYS A 195 -54.29 -39.30 25.28
CA LYS A 195 -55.33 -39.63 24.28
C LYS A 195 -55.51 -41.15 24.03
N ARG A 196 -54.71 -42.01 24.69
CA ARG A 196 -54.85 -43.48 24.62
C ARG A 196 -55.49 -44.13 25.85
N GLU A 197 -55.71 -43.40 26.94
CA GLU A 197 -56.28 -43.96 28.18
C GLU A 197 -57.77 -43.63 28.39
N LYS A 198 -58.39 -42.83 27.50
CA LYS A 198 -59.84 -42.51 27.55
C LYS A 198 -60.69 -43.20 26.47
N ALA A 199 -60.12 -44.17 25.75
CA ALA A 199 -60.84 -44.94 24.72
C ALA A 199 -61.22 -46.37 25.14
N ILE A 200 -60.92 -46.81 26.38
CA ILE A 200 -61.26 -48.16 26.85
C ILE A 200 -62.35 -48.16 27.94
N ILE A 201 -62.73 -47.00 28.51
CA ILE A 201 -63.83 -46.90 29.49
C ILE A 201 -65.02 -46.16 28.87
N ASN A 202 -65.59 -46.72 27.80
CA ASN A 202 -66.99 -46.46 27.39
C ASN A 202 -67.46 -47.41 26.28
N GLN A 203 -67.14 -48.71 26.40
CA GLN A 203 -68.03 -49.75 25.87
C GLN A 203 -68.93 -50.25 27.00
N GLY A 204 -70.19 -49.82 26.93
CA GLY A 204 -71.35 -50.70 27.15
C GLY A 204 -71.57 -51.28 28.53
N LEU A 205 -72.01 -50.46 29.49
CA LEU A 205 -73.00 -50.91 30.48
C LEU A 205 -74.34 -50.29 30.07
N ARG A 206 -75.07 -51.02 29.22
CA ARG A 206 -76.48 -50.77 28.92
C ARG A 206 -77.27 -51.83 29.70
N MET A 207 -77.88 -51.40 30.80
CA MET A 207 -78.97 -52.08 31.50
C MET A 207 -80.27 -51.28 31.18
N PRO A 208 -81.48 -51.80 31.43
CA PRO A 208 -81.85 -53.08 32.03
C PRO A 208 -82.40 -54.11 31.03
#